data_AF-A0A3M2SMS4-F1
#
_entry.id   AF-A0A3M2SMS4-F1
#
_cell.length_a   1.000
_cell.length_b   1.000
_cell.length_c   1.000
_cell.angle_alpha   90.00
_cell.angle_beta   90.00
_cell.angle_gamma   90.00
#
_symmetry.space_group_name_H-M   'P 1'
#
loop_
_entity.id
_entity.type
_entity.pdbx_description
1 polymer ?
#
loop_
_entity_poly.entity_id
_entity_poly.type
_entity_poly.pdbx_seq_one_letter_code
_entity_poly.pdbx_strand_id
1 'polypeptide(L)'
;MSAYWWALRLIQSFEDHIVASILRRPGFHRAVGKIHKTINEKQYGRNPHEPLAPGEATADPNSNDRQQRFAKHFIDELKNQFRGKPTELPSERPKK
;
A
#
# COMPACT_ATOMS: atom_id res chain seq x y z
N MET A 1 -42.69 0.86 -4.22
CA MET A 1 -41.27 0.46 -4.14
C MET A 1 -40.85 0.53 -2.67
N SER A 2 -40.52 -0.60 -2.06
CA SER A 2 -40.16 -0.66 -0.63
C SER A 2 -38.84 0.10 -0.38
N ALA A 3 -38.77 0.91 0.69
CA ALA A 3 -37.56 1.63 1.09
C ALA A 3 -36.34 0.71 1.25
N TYR A 4 -36.58 -0.56 1.58
CA TYR A 4 -35.55 -1.59 1.70
C TYR A 4 -34.82 -1.88 0.38
N TRP A 5 -35.54 -1.82 -0.75
CA TRP A 5 -34.95 -2.00 -2.07
C TRP A 5 -34.01 -0.84 -2.44
N TRP A 6 -34.37 0.39 -2.04
CA TRP A 6 -33.51 1.55 -2.23
C TRP A 6 -32.27 1.51 -1.34
N ALA A 7 -32.40 1.04 -0.09
CA ALA A 7 -31.28 0.82 0.81
C ALA A 7 -30.28 -0.21 0.26
N LEU A 8 -30.78 -1.34 -0.25
CA LEU A 8 -29.93 -2.37 -0.87
C LEU A 8 -29.19 -1.84 -2.10
N ARG A 9 -29.85 -1.04 -2.96
CA ARG A 9 -29.18 -0.43 -4.12
C ARG A 9 -28.13 0.61 -3.72
N LEU A 10 -28.36 1.36 -2.65
CA LEU A 10 -27.37 2.30 -2.11
C LEU A 10 -26.12 1.58 -1.62
N ILE A 11 -26.29 0.48 -0.89
CA ILE A 11 -25.18 -0.36 -0.40
C ILE A 11 -24.39 -0.92 -1.59
N GLN A 12 -25.09 -1.50 -2.56
CA GLN A 12 -24.46 -2.07 -3.75
C GLN A 12 -23.67 -1.02 -4.55
N SER A 13 -24.26 0.15 -4.80
CA SER A 13 -23.57 1.23 -5.51
C SER A 13 -22.34 1.74 -4.76
N PHE A 14 -22.36 1.71 -3.44
CA PHE A 14 -21.22 2.12 -2.62
C PHE A 14 -20.10 1.08 -2.66
N GLU A 15 -20.45 -0.20 -2.57
CA GLU A 15 -19.52 -1.32 -2.74
C GLU A 15 -18.83 -1.27 -4.10
N ASP A 16 -19.60 -1.13 -5.18
CA ASP A 16 -19.07 -1.02 -6.55
C ASP A 16 -18.11 0.16 -6.69
N HIS A 17 -18.43 1.30 -6.06
CA HIS A 17 -17.59 2.48 -6.09
C HIS A 17 -16.26 2.28 -5.34
N ILE A 18 -16.30 1.63 -4.17
CA ILE A 18 -15.10 1.29 -3.40
C ILE A 18 -14.23 0.31 -4.18
N VAL A 19 -14.81 -0.75 -4.72
CA VAL A 19 -14.11 -1.77 -5.50
C VAL A 19 -13.45 -1.13 -6.73
N ALA A 20 -14.20 -0.32 -7.48
CA ALA A 20 -13.65 0.41 -8.62
C ALA A 20 -12.50 1.36 -8.23
N SER A 21 -12.64 2.07 -7.10
CA SER A 21 -11.60 2.97 -6.59
C SER A 21 -10.32 2.22 -6.19
N ILE A 22 -10.46 1.06 -5.53
CA ILE A 22 -9.34 0.19 -5.14
C ILE A 22 -8.67 -0.40 -6.38
N LEU A 23 -9.44 -0.93 -7.33
CA LEU A 23 -8.90 -1.51 -8.57
C LEU A 23 -8.24 -0.45 -9.47
N ARG A 24 -8.68 0.81 -9.44
CA ARG A 24 -8.04 1.88 -10.20
C ARG A 24 -6.69 2.30 -9.60
N ARG A 25 -6.41 1.98 -8.33
CA ARG A 25 -5.14 2.31 -7.69
C ARG A 25 -4.07 1.28 -8.09
N PRO A 26 -3.01 1.69 -8.79
CA PRO A 26 -1.92 0.77 -9.18
C PRO A 26 -1.18 0.19 -7.96
N GLY A 27 -1.28 0.84 -6.79
CA GLY A 27 -0.73 0.33 -5.53
C GLY A 27 -1.41 -0.94 -5.02
N PHE A 28 -2.73 -1.11 -5.26
CA PHE A 28 -3.45 -2.30 -4.84
C PHE A 28 -2.96 -3.54 -5.59
N HIS A 29 -2.84 -3.43 -6.92
CA HIS A 29 -2.29 -4.50 -7.77
C HIS A 29 -0.85 -4.85 -7.40
N ARG A 30 -0.02 -3.85 -7.07
CA ARG A 30 1.35 -4.08 -6.59
C ARG A 30 1.39 -4.82 -5.24
N ALA A 31 0.47 -4.51 -4.33
CA ALA A 31 0.39 -5.18 -3.03
C ALA A 31 -0.09 -6.62 -3.17
N VAL A 32 -1.15 -6.85 -3.96
CA VAL A 32 -1.67 -8.19 -4.26
C VAL A 32 -0.59 -9.03 -4.93
N GLY A 33 0.15 -8.48 -5.89
CA GLY A 33 1.27 -9.15 -6.53
C GLY A 33 2.37 -9.56 -5.56
N LYS A 34 2.72 -8.71 -4.59
CA LYS A 34 3.70 -9.05 -3.53
C LYS A 34 3.22 -10.18 -2.64
N ILE A 35 1.97 -10.11 -2.17
CA ILE A 35 1.40 -11.15 -1.30
C ILE A 35 1.32 -12.48 -2.06
N HIS A 36 0.84 -12.44 -3.30
CA HIS A 36 0.78 -13.62 -4.16
C HIS A 36 2.16 -14.24 -4.37
N LYS A 37 3.18 -13.41 -4.65
CA LYS A 37 4.57 -13.85 -4.75
C LYS A 37 5.05 -14.50 -3.45
N THR A 38 4.85 -13.87 -2.29
CA THR A 38 5.25 -14.43 -0.99
C THR A 38 4.55 -15.75 -0.67
N ILE A 39 3.25 -15.87 -0.96
CA ILE A 39 2.50 -17.12 -0.73
C ILE A 39 2.99 -18.22 -1.68
N ASN A 40 3.16 -17.88 -2.96
CA ASN A 40 3.62 -18.81 -3.97
C ASN A 40 5.02 -19.34 -3.67
N GLU A 41 5.95 -18.46 -3.26
CA GLU A 41 7.30 -18.84 -2.81
C GLU A 41 7.26 -19.73 -1.56
N LYS A 42 6.34 -19.47 -0.62
CA LYS A 42 6.18 -20.27 0.59
C LYS A 42 5.61 -21.67 0.29
N GLN A 43 4.72 -21.78 -0.70
CA GLN A 43 4.03 -23.02 -1.04
C GLN A 43 4.82 -23.91 -2.00
N TYR A 44 5.48 -23.32 -3.01
CA TYR A 44 6.12 -24.03 -4.11
C TYR A 44 7.64 -23.85 -4.16
N GLY A 45 8.22 -23.04 -3.26
CA GLY A 45 9.64 -22.71 -3.28
C GLY A 45 9.96 -21.56 -4.24
N ARG A 46 11.23 -21.12 -4.23
CA ARG A 46 11.70 -19.97 -5.03
C ARG A 46 11.81 -20.36 -6.50
N ASN A 47 11.25 -19.55 -7.39
CA ASN A 47 11.40 -19.76 -8.83
C ASN A 47 12.88 -19.55 -9.24
N PRO A 48 13.55 -20.54 -9.88
CA PRO A 48 14.98 -20.49 -10.17
C PRO A 48 15.36 -19.47 -11.27
N HIS A 49 14.39 -18.94 -12.01
CA HIS A 49 14.61 -18.01 -13.13
C HIS A 49 14.19 -16.56 -12.83
N GLU A 50 13.71 -16.25 -11.62
CA GLU A 50 13.35 -14.89 -11.28
C GLU A 50 14.61 -14.12 -10.84
N PRO A 51 14.94 -12.95 -11.45
CA PRO A 51 16.04 -12.14 -10.99
C PRO A 51 15.82 -11.78 -9.51
N LEU A 52 16.88 -11.86 -8.71
CA LEU A 52 16.86 -11.56 -7.28
C LEU A 52 16.13 -10.22 -7.06
N ALA A 53 15.07 -10.25 -6.25
CA ALA A 53 14.36 -9.03 -5.90
C ALA A 53 15.36 -8.07 -5.23
N PRO A 54 15.29 -6.75 -5.47
CA PRO A 54 16.14 -5.78 -4.77
C PRO A 54 15.97 -5.96 -3.25
N GLY A 55 16.98 -6.55 -2.59
CA GLY A 55 16.94 -6.87 -1.16
C GLY A 55 17.25 -8.34 -0.80
N GLU A 56 17.30 -9.26 -1.76
CA GLU A 56 17.70 -10.65 -1.48
C GLU A 56 19.15 -10.88 -1.92
N ALA A 57 19.98 -11.22 -0.91
CA ALA A 57 21.43 -11.45 -0.93
C ALA A 57 22.38 -10.23 -0.81
N THR A 58 21.92 -9.00 -0.61
CA THR A 58 22.82 -7.86 -0.27
C THR A 58 22.15 -6.75 0.55
N ALA A 59 21.13 -7.07 1.35
CA ALA A 59 20.58 -6.10 2.28
C ALA A 59 21.47 -6.01 3.52
N ASP A 60 22.09 -4.85 3.71
CA ASP A 60 22.61 -4.45 5.02
C ASP A 60 21.44 -4.57 6.03
N PRO A 61 21.59 -5.32 7.14
CA PRO A 61 20.51 -5.58 8.11
C PRO A 61 19.91 -4.30 8.70
N ASN A 62 20.57 -3.15 8.54
CA ASN A 62 20.09 -1.84 8.95
C ASN A 62 19.03 -1.21 8.01
N SER A 63 18.65 -1.90 6.93
CA SER A 63 17.66 -1.41 5.93
C SER A 63 16.20 -1.52 6.39
N ASN A 64 15.88 -2.50 7.25
CA ASN A 64 14.55 -2.68 7.83
C ASN A 64 14.09 -1.45 8.63
N ASP A 65 15.00 -0.83 9.37
CA ASP A 65 14.74 0.41 10.13
C ASP A 65 14.33 1.56 9.21
N ARG A 66 14.92 1.64 8.01
CA ARG A 66 14.62 2.70 7.04
C ARG A 66 13.22 2.51 6.42
N GLN A 67 12.83 1.28 6.12
CA GLN A 67 11.50 0.98 5.57
C GLN A 67 10.40 1.13 6.63
N GLN A 68 10.65 0.71 7.87
CA GLN A 68 9.73 0.93 8.99
C GLN A 68 9.56 2.42 9.28
N ARG A 69 10.66 3.19 9.25
CA ARG A 69 10.62 4.64 9.42
C ARG A 69 9.81 5.32 8.30
N PHE A 70 10.01 4.92 7.04
CA PHE A 70 9.21 5.43 5.91
C PHE A 70 7.72 5.08 6.05
N ALA A 71 7.38 3.83 6.36
CA ALA A 71 6.00 3.40 6.50
C ALA A 71 5.28 4.13 7.65
N LYS A 72 5.97 4.34 8.77
CA LYS A 72 5.46 5.12 9.90
C LYS A 72 5.15 6.56 9.49
N HIS A 73 6.10 7.25 8.85
CA HIS A 73 5.89 8.61 8.35
C HIS A 73 4.77 8.71 7.31
N PHE A 74 4.65 7.70 6.44
CA PHE A 74 3.59 7.64 5.43
C PHE A 74 2.19 7.49 6.06
N ILE A 75 2.06 6.65 7.09
CA ILE A 75 0.81 6.47 7.83
C ILE A 75 0.47 7.73 8.65
N ASP A 76 1.47 8.31 9.32
CA ASP A 76 1.30 9.54 10.09
C ASP A 76 0.86 10.70 9.19
N GLU A 77 1.42 10.82 7.99
CA GLU A 77 1.02 11.85 7.02
C GLU A 77 -0.38 11.60 6.46
N LEU A 78 -0.75 10.36 6.12
CA LEU A 78 -2.12 10.03 5.73
C LEU A 78 -3.14 10.38 6.82
N LYS A 79 -2.80 10.11 8.08
CA LYS A 79 -3.63 10.46 9.23
C LYS A 79 -3.72 11.97 9.43
N ASN A 80 -2.62 12.69 9.25
CA ASN A 80 -2.54 14.15 9.39
C ASN A 80 -3.30 14.86 8.26
N GLN A 81 -3.25 14.33 7.02
CA GLN A 81 -4.06 14.81 5.89
C GLN A 81 -5.55 14.58 6.11
N PHE A 82 -5.94 13.42 6.64
CA PHE A 82 -7.33 13.15 7.01
C PHE A 82 -7.83 14.07 8.14
N ARG A 83 -6.93 14.48 9.04
CA ARG A 83 -7.21 15.42 10.15
C ARG A 83 -7.15 16.89 9.75
N GLY A 84 -6.82 17.20 8.48
CA GLY A 84 -6.79 18.56 7.95
C GLY A 84 -5.60 19.41 8.40
N LYS A 85 -4.53 18.80 8.92
CA LYS A 85 -3.29 19.50 9.30
C LYS A 85 -2.09 18.81 8.64
N PRO A 86 -1.75 19.15 7.38
CA PRO A 86 -0.56 18.64 6.72
C PRO A 86 0.71 18.97 7.53
N THR A 87 1.69 18.07 7.53
CA THR A 87 2.98 18.33 8.17
C THR A 87 3.80 19.29 7.31
N GLU A 88 4.22 20.44 7.84
CA GLU A 88 5.08 21.38 7.11
C GLU A 88 6.48 20.79 6.90
N LEU A 89 6.91 20.67 5.63
CA LEU A 89 8.25 20.22 5.29
C LEU A 89 9.27 21.31 5.65
N PRO A 90 10.37 20.99 6.37
CA PRO A 90 11.41 21.97 6.62
C PRO A 90 12.09 22.36 5.30
N SER A 91 12.03 23.64 4.96
CA SER A 91 12.62 24.26 3.76
C SER A 91 14.16 24.37 3.82
N GLU A 92 14.86 23.52 4.57
CA GLU A 92 16.31 23.60 4.62
C GLU A 92 16.95 22.82 3.48
N ARG A 93 17.33 23.57 2.45
CA ARG A 93 18.30 23.14 1.45
C ARG A 93 19.59 22.75 2.19
N PRO A 94 20.21 21.60 1.91
CA PRO A 94 21.49 21.27 2.52
C PRO A 94 22.51 22.34 2.11
N LYS A 95 23.07 23.07 3.08
CA LYS A 95 24.22 23.93 2.84
C LYS A 95 25.42 23.01 2.54
N LYS A 96 26.04 23.27 1.38
CA LYS A 96 27.27 22.61 0.90
C LYS A 96 28.42 22.80 1.87
#